data_AF-A0A9D7CU66-F1
#
_entry.id   AF-A0A9D7CU66-F1
#
_cell.length_a   1.000
_cell.length_b   1.000
_cell.length_c   1.000
_cell.angle_alpha   90.00
_cell.angle_beta   90.00
_cell.angle_gamma   90.00
#
_symmetry.space_group_name_H-M   'P 1'
#
loop_
_entity.id
_entity.type
_entity.pdbx_description
1 polymer ?
#
loop_
_entity_poly.entity_id
_entity_poly.type
_entity_poly.pdbx_seq_one_letter_code
_entity_poly.pdbx_strand_id
1 'polypeptide(L)'
;MNSRVLGSALVVACLSGCGGAVGDAVRPADYTGQGALGAAGPTCTGSPRAVKPLIIDLEPDSRVDLEATMKKGLVVVSYDCKTLRVLSTCKMPETAYDYAGVSR
;
A
#
# COMPACT_ATOMS: atom_id res chain seq x y z
N MET A 1 -11.50 -38.72 44.94
CA MET A 1 -10.35 -37.80 44.88
C MET A 1 -9.49 -38.19 43.68
N ASN A 2 -8.83 -37.21 43.04
CA ASN A 2 -7.92 -37.29 41.87
C ASN A 2 -8.64 -37.12 40.52
N SER A 3 -8.97 -35.91 40.04
CA SER A 3 -8.18 -34.67 39.84
C SER A 3 -7.09 -34.78 38.77
N ARG A 4 -7.45 -34.27 37.57
CA ARG A 4 -6.70 -33.30 36.73
C ARG A 4 -5.27 -33.70 36.32
N VAL A 5 -5.03 -33.78 35.00
CA VAL A 5 -3.98 -33.10 34.20
C VAL A 5 -3.91 -33.80 32.84
N LEU A 6 -4.75 -33.42 31.88
CA LEU A 6 -4.63 -33.87 30.48
C LEU A 6 -5.26 -32.82 29.55
N GLY A 7 -4.74 -31.59 29.57
CA GLY A 7 -5.42 -30.49 28.86
C GLY A 7 -4.59 -29.22 28.64
N SER A 8 -3.26 -29.30 28.58
CA SER A 8 -2.42 -28.09 28.47
C SER A 8 -1.30 -28.13 27.42
N ALA A 9 -1.25 -29.12 26.54
CA ALA A 9 -0.15 -29.24 25.56
C ALA A 9 -0.42 -28.60 24.18
N LEU A 10 -1.67 -28.28 23.82
CA LEU A 10 -2.00 -27.85 22.44
C LEU A 10 -2.00 -26.32 22.20
N VAL A 11 -1.86 -25.50 23.26
CA VAL A 11 -2.04 -24.03 23.15
C VAL A 11 -0.72 -23.29 22.85
N VAL A 12 0.44 -23.94 23.02
CA VAL A 12 1.75 -23.27 22.88
C VAL A 12 2.22 -23.15 21.41
N ALA A 13 1.63 -23.90 20.48
CA ALA A 13 2.07 -23.90 19.07
C ALA A 13 1.58 -22.71 18.23
N CYS A 14 0.62 -21.91 18.72
CA CYS A 14 0.06 -20.78 17.94
C CYS A 14 0.75 -19.42 18.20
N LEU A 15 1.75 -19.36 19.09
CA LEU A 15 2.38 -18.10 19.49
C LEU A 15 3.61 -17.71 18.65
N SER A 16 4.14 -18.61 17.82
CA SER A 16 5.32 -18.33 16.97
C SER A 16 4.99 -17.67 15.63
N GLY A 17 3.70 -17.46 15.31
CA GLY A 17 3.26 -16.85 14.05
C GLY A 17 3.30 -15.31 14.02
N CYS A 18 3.45 -14.65 15.17
CA CYS A 18 3.54 -13.18 15.25
C CYS A 18 4.99 -12.71 15.12
N GLY A 19 5.66 -13.06 14.02
CA GLY A 19 7.00 -12.60 13.69
C GLY A 19 7.10 -12.37 12.18
N GLY A 20 7.30 -11.11 11.76
CA GLY A 20 7.19 -10.66 10.36
C GLY A 20 8.12 -11.38 9.36
N ALA A 21 9.14 -12.11 9.82
CA ALA A 21 10.12 -12.79 8.99
C ALA A 21 9.50 -13.86 8.05
N VAL A 22 8.45 -14.57 8.48
CA VAL A 22 7.76 -15.54 7.62
C VAL A 22 6.96 -14.81 6.52
N GLY A 23 6.37 -13.66 6.87
CA GLY A 23 5.63 -12.82 5.93
C GLY A 23 6.50 -12.34 4.77
N ASP A 24 7.71 -11.90 5.06
CA ASP A 24 8.67 -11.48 4.02
C ASP A 24 9.10 -12.65 3.10
N ALA A 25 9.19 -13.87 3.63
CA ALA A 25 9.59 -15.05 2.86
C ALA A 25 8.50 -15.58 1.93
N VAL A 26 7.22 -15.45 2.30
CA VAL A 26 6.09 -15.94 1.49
C VAL A 26 5.48 -14.86 0.59
N ARG A 27 5.78 -13.58 0.84
CA ARG A 27 5.25 -12.47 0.06
C ARG A 27 5.81 -12.50 -1.37
N PRO A 28 4.96 -12.39 -2.41
CA PRO A 28 5.43 -12.18 -3.77
C PRO A 28 6.27 -10.91 -3.90
N ALA A 29 7.25 -10.90 -4.80
CA ALA A 29 8.00 -9.69 -5.10
C ALA A 29 7.07 -8.55 -5.56
N ASP A 30 7.39 -7.32 -5.17
CA ASP A 30 6.59 -6.15 -5.56
C ASP A 30 6.63 -5.93 -7.07
N TYR A 31 5.47 -5.71 -7.68
CA TYR A 31 5.39 -5.25 -9.06
C TYR A 31 5.91 -3.82 -9.14
N THR A 32 6.97 -3.60 -9.92
CA THR A 32 7.56 -2.27 -10.11
C THR A 32 7.30 -1.77 -11.52
N GLY A 33 7.03 -0.46 -11.65
CA GLY A 33 6.93 0.17 -12.97
C GLY A 33 8.23 0.04 -13.77
N GLN A 34 9.38 0.04 -13.09
CA GLN A 34 10.70 -0.18 -13.72
C GLN A 34 10.78 -1.56 -14.37
N GLY A 35 10.34 -2.60 -13.65
CA GLY A 35 10.30 -3.97 -14.18
C GLY A 35 9.33 -4.13 -15.35
N ALA A 36 8.19 -3.43 -15.31
CA ALA A 36 7.20 -3.48 -16.39
C ALA A 36 7.64 -2.72 -17.65
N LEU A 37 8.30 -1.58 -17.49
CA LEU A 37 8.68 -0.68 -18.60
C LEU A 37 10.09 -0.93 -19.13
N GLY A 38 10.91 -1.71 -18.43
CA GLY A 38 12.34 -1.86 -18.74
C GLY A 38 13.12 -0.54 -18.63
N ALA A 39 12.59 0.44 -17.92
CA ALA A 39 13.13 1.79 -17.81
C ALA A 39 13.55 2.08 -16.37
N ALA A 40 14.67 2.81 -16.23
CA ALA A 40 15.10 3.29 -14.93
C ALA A 40 14.06 4.28 -14.37
N GLY A 41 13.72 4.12 -13.10
CA GLY A 41 12.83 5.04 -12.37
C GLY A 41 13.54 5.63 -11.15
N PRO A 42 12.97 6.66 -10.54
CA PRO A 42 13.55 7.29 -9.35
C PRO A 42 13.57 6.31 -8.17
N THR A 43 14.67 6.30 -7.41
CA THR A 43 14.79 5.55 -6.15
C THR A 43 14.58 6.48 -4.97
N CYS A 44 13.40 6.44 -4.35
CA CYS A 44 13.09 7.27 -3.20
C CYS A 44 13.59 6.62 -1.90
N THR A 45 14.39 7.36 -1.14
CA THR A 45 14.81 6.95 0.21
C THR A 45 13.68 7.14 1.21
N GLY A 46 13.50 6.20 2.14
CA GLY A 46 12.51 6.35 3.23
C GLY A 46 11.07 6.00 2.86
N SER A 47 10.82 5.52 1.65
CA SER A 47 9.50 4.97 1.29
C SER A 47 9.19 3.75 2.18
N PRO A 48 8.07 3.74 2.92
CA PRO A 48 7.70 2.60 3.74
C PRO A 48 7.42 1.39 2.86
N ARG A 49 8.11 0.27 3.14
CA ARG A 49 7.95 -0.98 2.38
C ARG A 49 6.74 -1.82 2.81
N ALA A 50 6.20 -1.58 4.00
CA ALA A 50 5.07 -2.32 4.51
C ALA A 50 4.27 -1.54 5.57
N VAL A 51 2.96 -1.78 5.61
CA VAL A 51 1.98 -1.40 6.67
C VAL A 51 1.73 0.11 6.83
N LYS A 52 2.72 0.97 6.61
CA LYS A 52 2.58 2.42 6.70
C LYS A 52 2.33 3.01 5.31
N PRO A 53 1.28 3.85 5.15
CA PRO A 53 1.07 4.55 3.90
C PRO A 53 2.20 5.55 3.63
N LEU A 54 2.51 5.76 2.36
CA LEU A 54 3.35 6.88 1.94
C LEU A 54 2.56 8.18 2.14
N ILE A 55 3.07 9.07 2.99
CA ILE A 55 2.47 10.37 3.23
C ILE A 55 3.14 11.39 2.30
N ILE A 56 2.33 12.11 1.54
CA ILE A 56 2.78 13.18 0.64
C ILE A 56 1.97 14.42 1.00
N ASP A 57 2.66 15.47 1.43
CA ASP A 57 2.03 16.77 1.66
C ASP A 57 1.82 17.46 0.31
N LEU A 58 0.57 17.77 0.01
CA LEU A 58 0.17 18.46 -1.20
C LEU A 58 -0.18 19.91 -0.88
N GLU A 59 0.13 20.80 -1.83
CA GLU A 59 -0.41 22.16 -1.81
C GLU A 59 -1.94 22.10 -1.87
N PRO A 60 -2.65 23.07 -1.25
CA PRO A 60 -4.11 23.06 -1.20
C PRO A 60 -4.76 22.90 -2.58
N ASP A 61 -4.28 23.65 -3.58
CA ASP A 61 -4.82 23.63 -4.94
C ASP A 61 -4.59 22.27 -5.63
N SER A 62 -3.35 21.75 -5.53
CA SER A 62 -2.96 20.44 -6.06
C SER A 62 -3.80 19.30 -5.45
N ARG A 63 -4.13 19.40 -4.15
CA ARG A 63 -5.02 18.45 -3.49
C ARG A 63 -6.45 18.55 -4.02
N VAL A 64 -6.99 19.76 -4.15
CA VAL A 64 -8.35 19.97 -4.69
C VAL A 64 -8.47 19.40 -6.10
N ASP A 65 -7.48 19.64 -6.96
CA ASP A 65 -7.43 19.13 -8.33
C ASP A 65 -7.37 17.60 -8.38
N LEU A 66 -6.56 16.98 -7.50
CA LEU A 66 -6.48 15.54 -7.38
C LEU A 66 -7.83 14.95 -6.96
N GLU A 67 -8.45 15.47 -5.91
CA GLU A 67 -9.73 14.99 -5.41
C GLU A 67 -10.87 15.17 -6.44
N ALA A 68 -10.91 16.30 -7.14
CA ALA A 68 -11.88 16.56 -8.19
C ALA A 68 -11.72 15.60 -9.38
N THR A 69 -10.48 15.19 -9.68
CA THR A 69 -10.20 14.20 -10.72
C THR A 69 -10.57 12.79 -10.24
N MET A 70 -10.29 12.47 -8.98
CA MET A 70 -10.60 11.17 -8.36
C MET A 70 -12.11 10.91 -8.24
N LYS A 71 -12.93 11.95 -8.10
CA LYS A 71 -14.40 11.83 -8.18
C LYS A 71 -14.92 11.29 -9.51
N LYS A 72 -14.10 11.33 -10.56
CA LYS A 72 -14.46 10.82 -11.90
C LYS A 72 -13.97 9.38 -12.12
N GLY A 73 -13.25 8.80 -11.16
CA GLY A 73 -12.63 7.48 -11.22
C GLY A 73 -11.16 7.50 -10.82
N LEU A 74 -10.47 6.37 -11.00
CA LEU A 74 -9.05 6.28 -10.65
C LEU A 74 -8.16 7.22 -11.47
N VAL A 75 -7.20 7.81 -10.77
CA VAL A 75 -6.25 8.79 -11.33
C VAL A 75 -4.86 8.17 -11.35
N VAL A 76 -4.19 8.28 -12.49
CA VAL A 76 -2.78 7.92 -12.62
C VAL A 76 -1.94 9.15 -12.32
N VAL A 77 -0.94 9.00 -11.45
CA VAL A 77 -0.05 10.08 -11.03
C VAL A 77 1.40 9.70 -11.28
N SER A 78 2.23 10.68 -11.60
CA SER A 78 3.69 10.55 -11.55
C SER A 78 4.19 11.11 -10.22
N TYR A 79 5.09 10.37 -9.59
CA TYR A 79 5.76 10.80 -8.36
C TYR A 79 7.27 10.65 -8.50
N ASP A 80 8.02 11.71 -8.21
CA ASP A 80 9.48 11.79 -8.37
C ASP A 80 10.25 11.86 -7.04
N CYS A 81 9.64 11.38 -5.96
CA CYS A 81 10.10 11.49 -4.57
C CYS A 81 9.84 12.84 -3.88
N LYS A 82 9.46 13.89 -4.62
CA LYS A 82 9.18 15.21 -4.04
C LYS A 82 7.84 15.78 -4.48
N THR A 83 7.53 15.60 -5.76
CA THR A 83 6.37 16.17 -6.41
C THR A 83 5.45 15.06 -6.87
N LEU A 84 4.14 15.28 -6.70
CA LEU A 84 3.09 14.43 -7.22
C LEU A 84 2.34 15.21 -8.29
N ARG A 85 2.24 14.64 -9.49
CA ARG A 85 1.56 15.27 -10.62
C ARG A 85 0.55 14.31 -11.23
N VAL A 86 -0.65 14.81 -11.49
CA VAL A 86 -1.70 14.07 -12.19
C VAL A 86 -1.36 13.93 -13.67
N LEU A 87 -1.40 12.69 -14.18
CA LEU A 87 -1.26 12.39 -15.60
C LEU A 87 -2.66 12.37 -16.24
N SER A 88 -3.16 13.54 -16.63
CA SER A 88 -4.53 13.73 -17.11
C SER A 88 -4.90 12.91 -18.36
N THR A 89 -3.90 12.56 -19.18
CA THR A 89 -4.05 11.75 -20.39
C THR A 89 -4.11 10.24 -20.11
N CYS A 90 -3.72 9.81 -18.91
CA CYS A 90 -3.74 8.40 -18.51
C CYS A 90 -5.05 8.08 -17.81
N LYS A 91 -5.73 7.02 -18.25
CA LYS A 91 -7.00 6.54 -17.69
C LYS A 91 -6.91 5.05 -17.45
N MET A 92 -7.59 4.58 -16.41
CA MET A 92 -7.73 3.16 -16.12
C MET A 92 -9.21 2.79 -16.34
N PRO A 93 -9.55 2.17 -17.48
CA PRO A 93 -10.93 2.02 -17.93
C PRO A 93 -11.74 0.99 -17.12
N GLU A 94 -11.09 0.05 -16.44
CA GLU A 94 -11.75 -0.98 -15.63
C GLU A 94 -11.14 -1.06 -14.24
N THR A 95 -11.93 -0.75 -13.21
CA THR A 95 -11.49 -0.75 -11.81
C THR A 95 -12.68 -0.98 -10.89
N ALA A 96 -12.50 -1.85 -9.89
CA ALA A 96 -13.45 -2.05 -8.79
C ALA A 96 -13.22 -1.09 -7.60
N TYR A 97 -12.28 -0.16 -7.74
CA TYR A 97 -11.93 0.84 -6.73
C TYR A 97 -12.50 2.21 -7.11
N ASP A 98 -12.99 2.91 -6.10
CA ASP A 98 -13.53 4.26 -6.24
C ASP A 98 -13.02 5.17 -5.12
N TYR A 99 -13.09 6.47 -5.35
CA TYR A 99 -12.73 7.48 -4.37
C TYR A 99 -13.91 7.77 -3.44
N ALA A 100 -13.82 7.25 -2.22
CA ALA A 100 -14.87 7.44 -1.22
C ALA A 100 -14.97 8.88 -0.68
N GLY A 101 -13.92 9.71 -0.82
CA GLY A 101 -13.86 11.04 -0.21
C GLY A 101 -13.83 10.98 1.31
N VAL A 102 -12.69 11.28 1.92
CA VAL A 102 -12.58 11.43 3.37
C VAL A 102 -12.62 12.91 3.73
N SER A 103 -13.80 13.53 3.58
CA SER A 103 -14.06 14.88 4.10
C SER A 103 -14.17 14.83 5.62
N ARG A 104 -13.49 15.78 6.30
CA ARG A 104 -13.88 16.19 7.65
C ARG A 104 -14.95 17.26 7.56
#